data_AF-A0A7D9HUZ4-F1
#
_entry.id   AF-A0A7D9HUZ4-F1
#
_cell.length_a   1.000
_cell.length_b   1.000
_cell.length_c   1.000
_cell.angle_alpha   90.00
_cell.angle_beta   90.00
_cell.angle_gamma   90.00
#
_symmetry.space_group_name_H-M   'P 1'
#
loop_
_entity.id
_entity.type
_entity.pdbx_description
1 polymer ?
#
loop_
_entity_poly.entity_id
_entity_poly.type
_entity_poly.pdbx_seq_one_letter_code
_entity_poly.pdbx_strand_id
1 'polypeptide(L)'
;METHGGGWTLVYSYTFTNYDNFNSPSNAVTPRPTWPGDRLNVPISTTPPLSESSLGALDWNLWKNIGNEFMVKSNINDWLVCQPDGGSMVTDTRGSITCQNIKNVATACSGAVPYLIQWSRLGPILRASSTYYFFDGSTDGFTPINNPCGIVKDGTDSHHKKGVSNPGGQIYIR
;
A
#
# COMPACT_ATOMS: atom_id res chain seq x y z
N MET A 1 -9.86 13.70 10.51
CA MET A 1 -8.68 13.10 9.85
C MET A 1 -7.72 12.72 10.95
N GLU A 2 -7.58 11.43 11.24
CA GLU A 2 -6.65 10.95 12.27
C GLU A 2 -5.34 10.60 11.55
N THR A 3 -4.32 11.42 11.75
CA THR A 3 -2.95 11.18 11.28
C THR A 3 -2.04 11.06 12.49
N HIS A 4 -1.00 10.23 12.39
CA HIS A 4 -0.04 10.06 13.47
C HIS A 4 0.90 11.28 13.56
N GLY A 5 0.48 12.29 14.33
CA GLY A 5 1.08 13.61 14.34
C GLY A 5 0.65 14.48 13.15
N GLY A 6 1.28 15.65 13.00
CA GLY A 6 1.05 16.60 11.89
C GLY A 6 2.03 16.42 10.73
N GLY A 7 1.82 17.19 9.65
CA GLY A 7 2.74 17.30 8.51
C GLY A 7 2.53 16.32 7.36
N TRP A 8 1.51 15.46 7.43
CA TRP A 8 1.23 14.46 6.40
C TRP A 8 0.53 15.05 5.19
N THR A 9 1.06 14.79 4.00
CA THR A 9 0.42 15.11 2.72
C THR A 9 -0.21 13.85 2.12
N LEU A 10 -1.50 13.86 1.83
CA LEU A 10 -2.18 12.78 1.11
C LEU A 10 -1.70 12.77 -0.35
N VAL A 11 -1.00 11.71 -0.76
CA VAL A 11 -0.44 11.60 -2.12
C VAL A 11 -1.14 10.54 -2.97
N TYR A 12 -1.86 9.61 -2.36
CA TYR A 12 -2.49 8.51 -3.07
C TYR A 12 -3.74 8.01 -2.33
N SER A 13 -4.81 7.77 -3.07
CA SER A 13 -6.00 7.06 -2.61
C SER A 13 -6.42 6.04 -3.66
N TYR A 14 -6.62 4.80 -3.24
CA TYR A 14 -6.85 3.65 -4.12
C TYR A 14 -7.98 2.76 -3.63
N THR A 15 -8.54 2.01 -4.57
CA THR A 15 -9.44 0.88 -4.35
C THR A 15 -8.91 -0.36 -5.09
N PHE A 16 -9.71 -1.42 -5.15
CA PHE A 16 -9.38 -2.68 -5.79
C PHE A 16 -10.28 -2.93 -6.99
N THR A 17 -9.73 -3.47 -8.09
CA THR A 17 -10.53 -3.84 -9.27
C THR A 17 -11.47 -5.01 -9.02
N ASN A 18 -11.12 -5.93 -8.12
CA ASN A 18 -11.91 -7.14 -7.83
C ASN A 18 -11.76 -7.58 -6.36
N TYR A 19 -12.24 -6.75 -5.43
CA TYR A 19 -12.16 -7.05 -3.99
C TYR A 19 -12.89 -8.33 -3.59
N ASP A 20 -14.07 -8.60 -4.16
CA ASP A 20 -14.87 -9.78 -3.83
C ASP A 20 -14.12 -11.09 -4.15
N ASN A 21 -13.24 -11.05 -5.16
CA ASN A 21 -12.32 -12.13 -5.49
C ASN A 21 -10.87 -11.69 -5.24
N PHE A 22 -10.58 -11.27 -4.00
CA PHE A 22 -9.33 -10.57 -3.67
C PHE A 22 -8.05 -11.26 -4.13
N ASN A 23 -8.01 -12.60 -4.13
CA ASN A 23 -6.82 -13.39 -4.53
C ASN A 23 -6.83 -13.78 -6.02
N SER A 24 -7.76 -13.22 -6.81
CA SER A 24 -7.85 -13.47 -8.24
C SER A 24 -6.75 -12.70 -8.98
N PRO A 25 -6.15 -13.29 -10.03
CA PRO A 25 -5.25 -12.57 -10.92
C PRO A 25 -5.85 -11.33 -11.59
N SER A 26 -7.19 -11.21 -11.58
CA SER A 26 -7.92 -10.04 -12.11
C SER A 26 -8.01 -8.86 -11.11
N ASN A 27 -7.52 -9.04 -9.89
CA ASN A 27 -7.51 -8.01 -8.86
C ASN A 27 -6.23 -7.17 -8.92
N ALA A 28 -6.35 -5.86 -8.70
CA ALA A 28 -5.26 -4.90 -8.72
C ALA A 28 -5.64 -3.67 -7.88
N VAL A 29 -4.66 -2.90 -7.39
CA VAL A 29 -4.91 -1.55 -6.86
C VAL A 29 -5.18 -0.59 -8.02
N THR A 30 -6.18 0.28 -7.88
CA THR A 30 -6.58 1.22 -8.94
C THR A 30 -7.17 2.52 -8.36
N PRO A 31 -6.95 3.68 -9.00
CA PRO A 31 -5.96 3.91 -10.09
C PRO A 31 -4.53 3.74 -9.56
N ARG A 32 -3.52 3.59 -10.40
CA ARG A 32 -2.11 3.54 -9.96
C ARG A 32 -1.41 4.90 -10.06
N PRO A 33 -0.41 5.20 -9.22
CA PRO A 33 0.51 6.31 -9.45
C PRO A 33 1.40 6.09 -10.68
N THR A 34 2.15 7.11 -11.06
CA THR A 34 3.21 7.06 -12.10
C THR A 34 4.50 6.35 -11.65
N TRP A 35 4.43 5.54 -10.60
CA TRP A 35 5.59 4.79 -10.10
C TRP A 35 6.11 3.78 -11.15
N PRO A 36 7.37 3.35 -11.08
CA PRO A 36 7.95 2.49 -12.10
C PRO A 36 7.33 1.08 -12.12
N GLY A 37 7.24 0.51 -13.31
CA GLY A 37 6.77 -0.86 -13.56
C GLY A 37 6.31 -1.03 -15.01
N ASP A 38 6.75 -2.12 -15.64
CA ASP A 38 6.57 -2.37 -17.08
C ASP A 38 5.53 -3.47 -17.37
N ARG A 39 4.87 -4.01 -16.33
CA ARG A 39 3.76 -4.97 -16.42
C ARG A 39 2.45 -4.45 -15.82
N LEU A 40 2.43 -3.17 -15.46
CA LEU A 40 1.29 -2.49 -14.90
C LEU A 40 0.27 -2.14 -16.02
N ASN A 41 -1.00 -2.51 -15.83
CA ASN A 41 -2.04 -2.35 -16.86
C ASN A 41 -3.31 -1.61 -16.39
N VAL A 42 -3.40 -1.24 -15.11
CA VAL A 42 -4.51 -0.43 -14.59
C VAL A 42 -4.35 1.06 -14.95
N PRO A 43 -5.43 1.87 -14.92
CA PRO A 43 -5.38 3.30 -15.22
C PRO A 43 -4.39 4.06 -14.32
N ILE A 44 -3.60 4.94 -14.93
CA ILE A 44 -2.70 5.86 -14.20
C ILE A 44 -3.48 7.08 -13.73
N SER A 45 -3.16 7.59 -12.54
CA SER A 45 -3.61 8.90 -12.05
C SER A 45 -2.41 9.81 -11.76
N THR A 46 -2.55 11.07 -12.17
CA THR A 46 -1.67 12.19 -11.77
C THR A 46 -2.49 13.34 -11.17
N THR A 47 -3.75 13.07 -10.83
CA THR A 47 -4.65 14.02 -10.18
C THR A 47 -4.62 13.75 -8.68
N PRO A 48 -4.13 14.69 -7.85
CA PRO A 48 -4.06 14.50 -6.41
C PRO A 48 -5.45 14.24 -5.81
N PRO A 49 -5.58 13.27 -4.88
CA PRO A 49 -6.82 13.03 -4.18
C PRO A 49 -7.16 14.21 -3.28
N LEU A 50 -8.40 14.73 -3.38
CA LEU A 50 -8.87 15.85 -2.55
C LEU A 50 -9.25 15.41 -1.12
N SER A 51 -9.46 14.12 -0.91
CA SER A 51 -9.84 13.50 0.37
C SER A 51 -9.49 12.01 0.37
N GLU A 52 -9.57 11.37 1.54
CA GLU A 52 -9.37 9.91 1.66
C GLU A 52 -10.36 9.10 0.79
N SER A 53 -11.56 9.65 0.55
CA SER A 53 -12.61 9.04 -0.26
C SER A 53 -12.51 9.36 -1.76
N SER A 54 -11.63 10.28 -2.16
CA SER A 54 -11.44 10.67 -3.56
C SER A 54 -10.27 9.88 -4.14
N LEU A 55 -10.55 8.94 -5.04
CA LEU A 55 -9.50 8.14 -5.69
C LEU A 55 -8.60 9.03 -6.55
N GLY A 56 -7.30 8.74 -6.58
CA GLY A 56 -6.33 9.49 -7.37
C GLY A 56 -4.93 9.45 -6.77
N ALA A 57 -3.95 9.92 -7.53
CA ALA A 57 -2.57 10.00 -7.10
C ALA A 57 -1.93 11.32 -7.54
N LEU A 58 -1.17 11.94 -6.64
CA LEU A 58 -0.15 12.92 -7.02
C LEU A 58 0.92 12.21 -7.86
N ASP A 59 1.45 12.88 -8.88
CA ASP A 59 2.58 12.34 -9.66
C ASP A 59 3.69 11.87 -8.73
N TRP A 60 4.05 10.59 -8.84
CA TRP A 60 5.03 9.92 -7.99
C TRP A 60 6.39 10.63 -7.99
N ASN A 61 6.77 11.26 -9.11
CA ASN A 61 8.01 12.02 -9.20
C ASN A 61 8.08 13.22 -8.24
N LEU A 62 6.93 13.69 -7.75
CA LEU A 62 6.83 14.79 -6.80
C LEU A 62 6.89 14.32 -5.34
N TRP A 63 6.72 13.03 -5.06
CA TRP A 63 6.64 12.53 -3.69
C TRP A 63 7.93 12.79 -2.91
N LYS A 64 9.09 12.61 -3.55
CA LYS A 64 10.41 12.90 -2.97
C LYS A 64 10.62 14.37 -2.57
N ASN A 65 9.82 15.28 -3.12
CA ASN A 65 9.89 16.71 -2.78
C ASN A 65 9.05 17.03 -1.53
N ILE A 66 8.16 16.12 -1.12
CA ILE A 66 7.35 16.25 0.09
C ILE A 66 8.15 15.74 1.27
N GLY A 67 8.76 14.57 1.13
CA GLY A 67 9.58 13.95 2.16
C GLY A 67 9.88 12.49 1.86
N ASN A 68 10.27 11.74 2.90
CA ASN A 68 10.78 10.38 2.78
C ASN A 68 10.12 9.39 3.74
N GLU A 69 9.36 9.86 4.72
CA GLU A 69 8.51 9.01 5.55
C GLU A 69 7.19 8.76 4.84
N PHE A 70 6.61 7.57 5.04
CA PHE A 70 5.30 7.26 4.47
C PHE A 70 4.36 6.65 5.50
N MET A 71 3.08 6.95 5.36
CA MET A 71 2.01 6.34 6.14
C MET A 71 1.04 5.64 5.20
N VAL A 72 0.72 4.38 5.51
CA VAL A 72 -0.32 3.61 4.81
C VAL A 72 -1.53 3.53 5.71
N LYS A 73 -2.68 3.99 5.22
CA LYS A 73 -3.99 3.75 5.84
C LYS A 73 -4.77 2.82 4.94
N SER A 74 -5.25 1.71 5.46
CA SER A 74 -6.12 0.78 4.72
C SER A 74 -7.36 0.49 5.57
N ASN A 75 -8.51 0.32 4.93
CA ASN A 75 -9.70 -0.14 5.65
C ASN A 75 -9.82 -1.66 5.67
N ILE A 76 -8.90 -2.37 5.02
CA ILE A 76 -8.84 -3.84 5.00
C ILE A 76 -7.58 -4.41 5.67
N ASN A 77 -6.61 -3.58 6.02
CA ASN A 77 -5.36 -3.96 6.67
C ASN A 77 -4.87 -2.83 7.60
N ASP A 78 -3.91 -3.12 8.46
CA ASP A 78 -3.48 -2.21 9.52
C ASP A 78 -2.79 -0.96 9.02
N TRP A 79 -2.90 0.10 9.81
CA TRP A 79 -2.29 1.38 9.50
C TRP A 79 -0.85 1.41 9.99
N LEU A 80 0.04 1.90 9.13
CA LEU A 80 1.47 1.91 9.38
C LEU A 80 2.03 3.31 9.16
N VAL A 81 3.00 3.70 9.98
CA VAL A 81 3.95 4.76 9.67
C VAL A 81 5.31 4.13 9.51
N CYS A 82 6.02 4.47 8.44
CA CYS A 82 7.31 3.89 8.12
C CYS A 82 8.33 4.99 7.79
N GLN A 83 9.54 4.80 8.31
CA GLN A 83 10.70 5.63 8.07
C GLN A 83 11.73 4.86 7.22
N PRO A 84 12.46 5.54 6.32
CA PRO A 84 13.49 4.89 5.52
C PRO A 84 14.69 4.48 6.38
N ASP A 85 15.20 3.27 6.14
CA ASP A 85 16.45 2.75 6.71
C ASP A 85 17.26 2.06 5.61
N GLY A 86 17.55 2.82 4.54
CA GLY A 86 18.18 2.33 3.31
C GLY A 86 17.19 1.93 2.21
N GLY A 87 15.91 1.70 2.53
CA GLY A 87 14.82 1.55 1.56
C GLY A 87 13.96 2.82 1.44
N SER A 88 13.23 2.96 0.34
CA SER A 88 12.37 4.12 0.07
C SER A 88 11.18 3.80 -0.84
N MET A 89 10.01 4.33 -0.46
CA MET A 89 8.79 4.31 -1.28
C MET A 89 8.74 5.47 -2.28
N VAL A 90 9.50 6.54 -2.03
CA VAL A 90 9.47 7.77 -2.83
C VAL A 90 10.55 7.82 -3.92
N THR A 91 11.49 6.87 -3.92
CA THR A 91 12.64 6.84 -4.87
C THR A 91 12.93 5.45 -5.46
N ASP A 92 11.98 4.52 -5.47
CA ASP A 92 12.17 3.16 -6.03
C ASP A 92 13.44 2.49 -5.50
N THR A 93 13.63 2.55 -4.19
CA THR A 93 14.85 2.05 -3.54
C THR A 93 14.50 0.87 -2.65
N ARG A 94 14.97 -0.31 -3.03
CA ARG A 94 14.89 -1.50 -2.18
C ARG A 94 15.80 -1.32 -0.97
N GLY A 95 15.31 -1.65 0.22
CA GLY A 95 16.11 -1.64 1.44
C GLY A 95 15.24 -1.73 2.68
N SER A 96 15.88 -1.63 3.84
CA SER A 96 15.19 -1.70 5.12
C SER A 96 14.34 -0.45 5.37
N ILE A 97 13.29 -0.63 6.15
CA ILE A 97 12.41 0.43 6.64
C ILE A 97 12.09 0.11 8.09
N THR A 98 11.89 1.14 8.90
CA THR A 98 11.40 0.97 10.27
C THR A 98 9.94 1.40 10.31
N CYS A 99 9.04 0.48 10.67
CA CYS A 99 7.61 0.75 10.69
C CYS A 99 7.01 0.61 12.10
N GLN A 100 5.97 1.39 12.36
CA GLN A 100 5.14 1.33 13.55
C GLN A 100 3.69 1.07 13.13
N ASN A 101 3.03 0.10 13.77
CA ASN A 101 1.59 -0.07 13.68
C ASN A 101 0.92 1.04 14.49
N ILE A 102 0.14 1.89 13.82
CA ILE A 102 -0.55 3.02 14.45
C ILE A 102 -2.05 2.76 14.64
N LYS A 103 -2.60 1.69 14.03
CA LYS A 103 -3.98 1.27 14.20
C LYS A 103 -4.18 -0.17 13.70
N ASN A 104 -4.69 -1.03 14.57
CA ASN A 104 -5.18 -2.35 14.18
C ASN A 104 -6.55 -2.20 13.51
N VAL A 105 -6.63 -2.53 12.22
CA VAL A 105 -7.87 -2.51 11.42
C VAL A 105 -8.28 -3.93 11.07
N ALA A 106 -7.31 -4.77 10.72
CA ALA A 106 -7.56 -6.17 10.51
C ALA A 106 -7.92 -6.87 11.83
N THR A 107 -8.64 -7.98 11.73
CA THR A 107 -9.08 -8.76 12.89
C THR A 107 -8.04 -9.76 13.38
N ALA A 108 -6.88 -9.83 12.71
CA ALA A 108 -5.82 -10.80 12.99
C ALA A 108 -4.47 -10.08 13.17
N CYS A 109 -3.60 -10.65 14.02
CA CYS A 109 -2.18 -10.29 14.14
C CYS A 109 -1.89 -8.82 14.51
N SER A 110 -2.42 -8.39 15.66
CA SER A 110 -2.20 -7.04 16.20
C SER A 110 -0.71 -6.68 16.30
N GLY A 111 -0.35 -5.51 15.78
CA GLY A 111 0.97 -4.90 15.98
C GLY A 111 2.08 -5.44 15.07
N ALA A 112 1.80 -6.38 14.17
CA ALA A 112 2.79 -6.80 13.18
C ALA A 112 3.08 -5.67 12.18
N VAL A 113 4.33 -5.56 11.75
CA VAL A 113 4.82 -4.50 10.85
C VAL A 113 5.82 -5.06 9.83
N PRO A 114 5.90 -4.49 8.62
CA PRO A 114 6.98 -4.78 7.68
C PRO A 114 8.29 -4.09 8.11
N TYR A 115 9.41 -4.62 7.63
CA TYR A 115 10.76 -4.10 7.89
C TYR A 115 11.60 -3.90 6.63
N LEU A 116 11.05 -4.23 5.45
CA LEU A 116 11.74 -4.10 4.17
C LEU A 116 10.76 -3.60 3.10
N ILE A 117 11.22 -2.69 2.25
CA ILE A 117 10.54 -2.36 0.99
C ILE A 117 11.28 -2.98 -0.18
N GLN A 118 10.53 -3.58 -1.10
CA GLN A 118 10.98 -4.08 -2.38
C GLN A 118 10.15 -3.45 -3.49
N TRP A 119 10.71 -3.46 -4.69
CA TRP A 119 10.04 -2.98 -5.88
C TRP A 119 10.02 -4.09 -6.92
N SER A 120 8.84 -4.26 -7.51
CA SER A 120 8.60 -5.23 -8.55
C SER A 120 8.19 -4.52 -9.84
N ARG A 121 8.13 -5.28 -10.93
CA ARG A 121 7.60 -4.84 -12.22
C ARG A 121 6.11 -4.43 -12.17
N LEU A 122 5.46 -4.64 -11.04
CA LEU A 122 4.02 -4.51 -10.78
C LEU A 122 3.71 -3.51 -9.65
N GLY A 123 4.72 -2.87 -9.05
CA GLY A 123 4.56 -1.92 -7.95
C GLY A 123 5.33 -2.30 -6.67
N PRO A 124 5.24 -1.46 -5.63
CA PRO A 124 5.97 -1.63 -4.39
C PRO A 124 5.39 -2.75 -3.51
N ILE A 125 6.29 -3.38 -2.75
CA ILE A 125 6.01 -4.48 -1.83
C ILE A 125 6.60 -4.13 -0.47
N LEU A 126 5.77 -4.13 0.57
CA LEU A 126 6.22 -4.08 1.96
C LEU A 126 6.32 -5.50 2.50
N ARG A 127 7.49 -5.86 3.02
CA ARG A 127 7.86 -7.21 3.43
C ARG A 127 8.08 -7.27 4.93
N ALA A 128 7.53 -8.32 5.53
CA ALA A 128 7.94 -8.87 6.80
C ALA A 128 8.57 -10.26 6.52
N SER A 129 8.31 -11.27 7.35
CA SER A 129 8.69 -12.66 7.05
C SER A 129 8.04 -13.20 5.76
N SER A 130 6.86 -12.70 5.42
CA SER A 130 6.21 -12.80 4.10
C SER A 130 5.81 -11.39 3.61
N THR A 131 5.04 -11.32 2.54
CA THR A 131 4.50 -10.06 2.02
C THR A 131 3.45 -9.50 2.96
N TYR A 132 3.64 -8.26 3.43
CA TYR A 132 2.70 -7.53 4.29
C TYR A 132 1.71 -6.70 3.45
N TYR A 133 2.25 -5.89 2.53
CA TYR A 133 1.50 -5.20 1.49
C TYR A 133 2.12 -5.47 0.13
N PHE A 134 1.29 -5.71 -0.88
CA PHE A 134 1.70 -5.62 -2.28
C PHE A 134 0.70 -4.75 -3.02
N PHE A 135 1.19 -3.62 -3.53
CA PHE A 135 0.41 -2.68 -4.31
C PHE A 135 0.48 -3.04 -5.80
N ASP A 136 -0.05 -4.22 -6.14
CA ASP A 136 -0.06 -4.74 -7.50
C ASP A 136 -0.96 -3.90 -8.40
N GLY A 137 -0.39 -3.21 -9.39
CA GLY A 137 -1.14 -2.41 -10.37
C GLY A 137 -1.38 -3.15 -11.70
N SER A 138 -1.48 -4.46 -11.69
CA SER A 138 -1.82 -5.27 -12.86
C SER A 138 -2.94 -6.27 -12.60
N THR A 139 -3.80 -6.46 -13.60
CA THR A 139 -4.85 -7.48 -13.62
C THR A 139 -4.46 -8.73 -14.42
N ASP A 140 -3.16 -8.94 -14.66
CA ASP A 140 -2.62 -10.05 -15.45
C ASP A 140 -1.54 -10.83 -14.68
N GLY A 141 -1.99 -11.76 -13.84
CA GLY A 141 -1.19 -12.89 -13.34
C GLY A 141 -0.86 -12.88 -11.84
N PHE A 142 -0.73 -11.71 -11.23
CA PHE A 142 -0.50 -11.56 -9.79
C PHE A 142 -1.72 -10.92 -9.12
N THR A 143 -1.64 -10.65 -7.81
CA THR A 143 -2.73 -10.04 -7.06
C THR A 143 -2.20 -9.14 -5.95
N PRO A 144 -2.93 -8.07 -5.57
CA PRO A 144 -2.64 -7.31 -4.37
C PRO A 144 -2.58 -8.23 -3.14
N ILE A 145 -1.69 -7.89 -2.20
CA ILE A 145 -1.57 -8.59 -0.93
C ILE A 145 -1.84 -7.60 0.19
N ASN A 146 -2.71 -8.00 1.12
CA ASN A 146 -3.00 -7.30 2.36
C ASN A 146 -2.94 -8.35 3.48
N ASN A 147 -1.76 -8.45 4.11
CA ASN A 147 -1.43 -9.45 5.10
C ASN A 147 -1.08 -8.79 6.43
N PRO A 148 -2.06 -8.60 7.35
CA PRO A 148 -1.77 -8.01 8.66
C PRO A 148 -0.75 -8.80 9.46
N CYS A 149 -0.60 -10.11 9.21
CA CYS A 149 0.32 -10.96 9.93
C CYS A 149 1.76 -10.90 9.41
N GLY A 150 1.97 -10.47 8.17
CA GLY A 150 3.28 -10.48 7.54
C GLY A 150 3.94 -11.86 7.49
N ILE A 151 3.16 -12.94 7.52
CA ILE A 151 3.58 -14.35 7.43
C ILE A 151 2.61 -15.09 6.53
N VAL A 152 3.07 -16.18 5.90
CA VAL A 152 2.15 -17.15 5.29
C VAL A 152 1.40 -17.84 6.42
N LYS A 153 0.08 -17.78 6.42
CA LYS A 153 -0.77 -18.51 7.36
C LYS A 153 -1.84 -19.27 6.59
N ASP A 154 -2.03 -20.54 6.98
CA ASP A 154 -2.97 -21.47 6.34
C ASP A 154 -2.75 -21.60 4.81
N GLY A 155 -1.49 -21.48 4.37
CA GLY A 155 -1.10 -21.57 2.95
C GLY A 155 -1.40 -20.33 2.11
N THR A 156 -1.81 -19.22 2.73
CA THR A 156 -2.14 -17.98 2.02
C THR A 156 -1.41 -16.78 2.62
N ASP A 157 -1.22 -15.74 1.79
CA ASP A 157 -0.67 -14.46 2.22
C ASP A 157 -1.76 -13.39 2.42
N SER A 158 -3.05 -13.73 2.36
CA SER A 158 -4.12 -12.72 2.38
C SER A 158 -5.10 -12.97 3.52
N HIS A 159 -4.93 -12.17 4.58
CA HIS A 159 -5.76 -12.20 5.80
C HIS A 159 -6.42 -10.85 6.08
N HIS A 160 -6.69 -10.10 5.00
CA HIS A 160 -7.36 -8.81 5.07
C HIS A 160 -8.76 -8.91 5.67
N LYS A 161 -9.22 -7.81 6.26
CA LYS A 161 -10.59 -7.68 6.76
C LYS A 161 -11.58 -7.76 5.60
N LYS A 162 -12.61 -8.59 5.75
CA LYS A 162 -13.67 -8.84 4.76
C LYS A 162 -14.92 -8.01 5.03
N GLY A 163 -15.80 -7.89 4.03
CA GLY A 163 -17.11 -7.25 4.17
C GLY A 163 -17.03 -5.74 4.42
N VAL A 164 -15.99 -5.09 3.89
CA VAL A 164 -15.75 -3.66 4.07
C VAL A 164 -16.38 -2.87 2.93
N SER A 165 -17.16 -1.85 3.26
CA SER A 165 -17.70 -0.90 2.28
C SER A 165 -16.57 -0.04 1.69
N ASN A 166 -16.53 0.09 0.36
CA ASN A 166 -15.50 0.85 -0.37
C ASN A 166 -14.07 0.41 0.02
N PRO A 167 -13.69 -0.84 -0.24
CA PRO A 167 -12.40 -1.39 0.16
C PRO A 167 -11.26 -0.64 -0.54
N GLY A 168 -10.21 -0.29 0.20
CA GLY A 168 -9.13 0.52 -0.33
C GLY A 168 -8.21 1.08 0.74
N GLY A 169 -7.44 2.09 0.36
CA GLY A 169 -6.51 2.74 1.26
C GLY A 169 -5.92 4.03 0.70
N GLN A 170 -5.07 4.64 1.51
CA GLN A 170 -4.39 5.89 1.25
C GLN A 170 -2.91 5.78 1.59
N ILE A 171 -2.08 6.54 0.87
CA ILE A 171 -0.68 6.75 1.22
C ILE A 171 -0.45 8.26 1.44
N TYR A 172 0.29 8.56 2.49
CA TYR A 172 0.72 9.90 2.85
C TYR A 172 2.24 9.96 2.92
N ILE A 173 2.80 11.13 2.62
CA ILE A 173 4.24 11.40 2.72
C ILE A 173 4.48 12.59 3.64
N ARG A 174 5.59 12.57 4.37
CA ARG A 174 6.16 13.71 5.10
C ARG A 174 7.68 13.66 5.13
#